data_AF-A0A913Y129-F1
#
_entry.id   AF-A0A913Y129-F1
#
_cell.length_a   1.000
_cell.length_b   1.000
_cell.length_c   1.000
_cell.angle_alpha   90.00
_cell.angle_beta   90.00
_cell.angle_gamma   90.00
#
_symmetry.space_group_name_H-M   'P 1'
#
loop_
_entity.id
_entity.type
_entity.pdbx_description
1 polymer ?
#
loop_
_entity_poly.entity_id
_entity_poly.type
_entity_poly.pdbx_seq_one_letter_code
_entity_poly.pdbx_strand_id
1 'polypeptide(L)'
;MKNNKFVKDNMECVFACMGVHWCRSINFEIAPRASDLHACQLISSDQFTGKQYMGPSKAYNHYSLKNPCQEAPCRNGGNCTLQENRQHYNCECKKGFEGEHCDQAPDIRLVGSSNKYEGRLEVYHNGHWGTVCDDYWDQNSNGGTVACRQLGFSGLQSYDTDKFGQGTGFIWLDDIRCTGTEQRIQDCPHIIIPGGVGHCSHSEDVGIICIP
;
A
#
# COMPACT_ATOMS: atom_id res chain seq x y z
N MET A 1 -1.95 4.58 37.08
CA MET A 1 -1.52 5.92 36.62
C MET A 1 -0.29 5.71 35.73
N LYS A 2 -0.31 6.17 34.48
CA LYS A 2 0.83 6.08 33.55
C LYS A 2 1.86 7.14 33.96
N ASN A 3 2.98 6.73 34.55
CA ASN A 3 4.05 7.66 34.93
C ASN A 3 4.97 7.90 33.72
N ASN A 4 4.66 8.92 32.94
CA ASN A 4 5.52 9.35 31.85
C ASN A 4 6.67 10.22 32.42
N LYS A 5 7.91 10.00 31.96
CA LYS A 5 9.06 10.86 32.25
C LYS A 5 9.53 11.49 30.95
N PHE A 6 9.75 12.80 30.95
CA PHE A 6 10.28 13.53 29.78
C PHE A 6 11.77 13.79 29.97
N VAL A 7 12.58 13.56 28.92
CA VAL A 7 14.04 13.66 28.93
C VAL A 7 14.56 14.38 27.69
N LYS A 8 15.73 15.02 27.77
CA LYS A 8 16.31 15.76 26.64
C LYS A 8 17.13 14.87 25.71
N ASP A 9 17.73 13.83 26.27
CA ASP A 9 18.55 12.86 25.57
C ASP A 9 17.85 11.49 25.67
N ASN A 10 17.68 10.80 24.55
CA ASN A 10 17.04 9.48 24.51
C ASN A 10 17.83 8.43 25.33
N MET A 11 19.13 8.63 25.55
CA MET A 11 19.95 7.81 26.44
C MET A 11 19.53 7.93 27.92
N GLU A 12 18.78 8.96 28.29
CA GLU A 12 18.22 9.11 29.64
C GLU A 12 16.96 8.24 29.85
N CYS A 13 16.43 7.61 28.79
CA CYS A 13 15.35 6.61 28.91
C CYS A 13 15.87 5.22 29.31
N VAL A 14 17.16 5.05 29.58
CA VAL A 14 17.77 3.77 29.94
C VAL A 14 17.84 3.59 31.45
N PHE A 15 17.27 2.48 31.93
CA PHE A 15 17.35 2.06 33.32
C PHE A 15 18.04 0.70 33.41
N ALA A 16 18.86 0.52 34.44
CA ALA A 16 19.49 -0.74 34.76
C ALA A 16 18.94 -1.31 36.06
N CYS A 17 18.92 -2.63 36.11
CA CYS A 17 18.62 -3.39 37.31
C CYS A 17 19.84 -3.38 38.24
N MET A 18 19.71 -2.69 39.37
CA MET A 18 20.74 -2.58 40.39
C MET A 18 20.75 -3.86 41.24
N GLY A 19 21.67 -4.78 40.93
CA GLY A 19 21.99 -5.91 41.81
C GLY A 19 20.97 -7.05 41.85
N VAL A 20 20.04 -7.13 40.90
CA VAL A 20 19.01 -8.19 40.83
C VAL A 20 18.85 -8.75 39.42
N HIS A 21 19.02 -10.06 39.29
CA HIS A 21 19.02 -10.80 38.03
C HIS A 21 17.63 -11.10 37.45
N TRP A 22 16.55 -10.93 38.23
CA TRP A 22 15.16 -11.10 37.76
C TRP A 22 14.52 -9.79 37.27
N CYS A 23 15.19 -8.66 37.46
CA CYS A 23 14.69 -7.38 36.99
C CYS A 23 14.87 -7.28 35.46
N ARG A 24 13.84 -6.79 34.76
CA ARG A 24 13.81 -6.59 33.30
C ARG A 24 13.51 -5.13 33.00
N SER A 25 14.15 -4.57 31.97
CA SER A 25 13.86 -3.20 31.50
C SER A 25 13.91 -3.14 29.98
N ILE A 26 12.79 -2.74 29.35
CA ILE A 26 12.75 -2.22 27.98
C ILE A 26 11.73 -1.07 27.94
N ASN A 27 12.20 0.17 27.94
CA ASN A 27 11.35 1.34 27.73
C ASN A 27 11.10 1.58 26.24
N PHE A 28 9.91 2.07 25.89
CA PHE A 28 9.55 2.45 24.53
C PHE A 28 9.52 3.97 24.36
N GLU A 29 9.91 4.44 23.18
CA GLU A 29 9.58 5.76 22.64
C GLU A 29 8.19 5.68 22.00
N ILE A 30 7.19 6.35 22.58
CA ILE A 30 5.87 6.51 21.95
C ILE A 30 5.84 7.90 21.32
N ALA A 31 6.41 8.02 20.10
CA ALA A 31 6.26 9.08 19.09
C ALA A 31 6.24 10.58 19.52
N PRO A 32 6.69 11.52 18.67
CA PRO A 32 7.18 12.81 19.15
C PRO A 32 6.10 13.91 19.23
N ARG A 33 6.50 15.01 19.89
CA ARG A 33 6.03 16.41 19.79
C ARG A 33 5.20 16.94 20.97
N ALA A 34 5.92 17.20 22.05
CA ALA A 34 5.90 18.53 22.66
C ALA A 34 7.37 18.95 22.90
N SER A 35 7.88 19.90 22.10
CA SER A 35 9.12 20.67 22.33
C SER A 35 10.34 19.89 22.86
N ASP A 36 11.23 19.43 21.98
CA ASP A 36 12.63 19.01 22.27
C ASP A 36 12.84 17.97 23.39
N LEU A 37 11.79 17.24 23.78
CA LEU A 37 11.83 16.25 24.86
C LEU A 37 11.30 14.90 24.37
N HIS A 38 12.03 13.84 24.71
CA HIS A 38 11.64 12.45 24.53
C HIS A 38 10.78 11.98 25.72
N ALA A 39 9.71 11.24 25.47
CA ALA A 39 8.86 10.67 26.51
C ALA A 39 9.22 9.20 26.76
N CYS A 40 9.72 8.87 27.95
CA CYS A 40 9.96 7.50 28.39
C CYS A 40 8.69 6.97 29.09
N GLN A 41 8.18 5.82 28.66
CA GLN A 41 7.09 5.12 29.33
C GLN A 41 7.49 3.69 29.68
N LEU A 42 7.26 3.31 30.95
CA LEU A 42 7.31 1.93 31.43
C LEU A 42 6.04 1.20 30.97
N ILE A 43 6.16 0.11 30.22
CA ILE A 43 4.99 -0.70 29.82
C ILE A 43 4.56 -1.64 30.94
N SER A 44 3.33 -2.14 30.88
CA SER A 44 2.73 -3.00 31.90
C SER A 44 3.47 -4.33 32.14
N SER A 45 4.24 -4.83 31.17
CA SER A 45 5.13 -5.98 31.36
C SER A 45 6.36 -5.68 32.25
N ASP A 46 6.70 -4.40 32.42
CA ASP A 46 7.80 -3.92 33.28
C ASP A 46 7.30 -3.49 34.67
N GLN A 47 5.97 -3.45 34.87
CA GLN A 47 5.35 -2.98 36.12
C GLN A 47 5.36 -4.03 37.24
N PHE A 48 5.83 -5.24 36.96
CA PHE A 48 5.89 -6.31 37.95
C PHE A 48 7.29 -6.89 38.03
N THR A 49 8.18 -6.11 38.64
CA THR A 49 9.00 -6.50 39.80
C THR A 49 10.17 -5.50 39.92
N GLY A 50 10.41 -4.98 41.13
CA GLY A 50 11.71 -4.34 41.44
C GLY A 50 11.92 -2.88 41.02
N LYS A 51 10.88 -2.04 40.96
CA LYS A 51 11.01 -0.58 40.75
C LYS A 51 12.04 0.08 41.68
N GLN A 52 12.18 -0.40 42.91
CA GLN A 52 13.17 0.07 43.89
C GLN A 52 14.62 -0.30 43.53
N TYR A 53 14.80 -1.25 42.62
CA TYR A 53 16.08 -1.71 42.11
C TYR A 53 16.38 -1.13 40.72
N MET A 54 15.61 -0.15 40.24
CA MET A 54 15.88 0.51 38.96
C MET A 54 16.61 1.83 39.18
N GLY A 55 17.72 2.03 38.49
CA GLY A 55 18.48 3.28 38.47
C GLY A 55 18.78 3.72 37.03
N PRO A 56 18.91 5.03 36.76
CA PRO A 56 19.37 5.51 35.45
C PRO A 56 20.78 4.99 35.18
N SER A 57 21.03 4.50 33.97
CA SER A 57 22.36 3.96 33.64
C SER A 57 22.78 4.29 32.22
N LYS A 58 23.96 4.91 32.08
CA LYS A 58 24.62 5.18 30.80
C LYS A 58 25.40 3.98 30.27
N ALA A 59 25.57 2.93 31.06
CA ALA A 59 26.41 1.77 30.74
C ALA A 59 25.66 0.61 30.07
N TYR A 60 24.33 0.68 29.97
CA TYR A 60 23.52 -0.36 29.37
C TYR A 60 23.06 0.10 27.99
N ASN A 61 23.35 -0.70 26.97
CA ASN A 61 22.91 -0.41 25.63
C ASN A 61 21.42 -0.69 25.53
N HIS A 62 20.63 0.36 25.36
CA HIS A 62 19.26 0.21 24.92
C HIS A 62 19.28 -0.17 23.45
N TYR A 63 18.91 -1.43 23.17
CA TYR A 63 18.40 -1.75 21.86
C TYR A 63 16.99 -1.19 21.82
N SER A 64 16.82 0.03 21.31
CA SER A 64 15.49 0.41 20.80
C SER A 64 15.09 -0.69 19.84
N LEU A 65 14.01 -1.41 20.14
CA LEU A 65 13.35 -2.20 19.11
C LEU A 65 12.99 -1.18 18.04
N LYS A 66 13.76 -1.16 16.95
CA LYS A 66 13.50 -0.26 15.82
C LYS A 66 12.06 -0.48 15.45
N ASN A 67 11.25 0.58 15.51
CA ASN A 67 9.89 0.51 15.01
C ASN A 67 10.00 0.45 13.48
N PRO A 68 9.73 -0.70 12.83
CA PRO A 68 9.91 -0.82 11.39
C PRO A 68 9.03 0.17 10.61
N CYS A 69 7.92 0.66 11.18
CA CYS A 69 7.07 1.67 10.55
C CYS A 69 7.69 3.07 10.52
N GLN A 70 8.72 3.38 11.32
CA GLN A 70 9.38 4.70 11.30
C GLN A 70 10.12 4.97 9.99
N GLU A 71 10.58 3.92 9.31
CA GLU A 71 11.23 4.02 8.00
C GLU A 71 10.21 4.15 6.85
N ALA A 72 8.91 4.26 7.17
CA ALA A 72 7.79 4.34 6.23
C ALA A 72 7.87 3.24 5.13
N PRO A 73 7.87 1.95 5.52
CA PRO A 73 8.06 0.85 4.59
C PRO A 73 6.89 0.69 3.61
N CYS A 74 5.66 1.00 4.04
CA CYS A 74 4.48 0.96 3.19
C CYS A 74 4.50 2.14 2.20
N ARG A 75 4.67 1.83 0.92
CA ARG A 75 4.71 2.78 -0.19
C ARG A 75 3.31 3.24 -0.59
N ASN A 76 3.25 4.23 -1.48
CA ASN A 76 2.00 4.75 -2.07
C ASN A 76 0.93 5.20 -1.05
N GLY A 77 1.37 5.61 0.14
CA GLY A 77 0.50 6.06 1.22
C GLY A 77 -0.27 4.93 1.91
N GLY A 78 0.21 3.69 1.84
CA GLY A 78 -0.29 2.57 2.65
C GLY A 78 -0.10 2.83 4.15
N ASN A 79 -0.96 2.25 4.97
CA ASN A 79 -0.94 2.40 6.42
C ASN A 79 -0.11 1.28 7.05
N CYS A 80 0.90 1.63 7.86
CA CYS A 80 1.78 0.67 8.51
C CYS A 80 1.28 0.36 9.93
N THR A 81 1.01 -0.92 10.20
CA THR A 81 0.57 -1.40 11.52
C THR A 81 1.60 -2.35 12.12
N LEU A 82 1.89 -2.20 13.41
CA LEU A 82 2.82 -3.08 14.13
C LEU A 82 2.10 -4.38 14.53
N GLN A 83 2.77 -5.52 14.35
CA GLN A 83 2.30 -6.80 14.88
C GLN A 83 2.54 -6.90 16.40
N GLU A 84 1.92 -7.89 17.06
CA GLU A 84 1.90 -8.03 18.53
C GLU A 84 3.30 -8.04 19.19
N ASN A 85 4.31 -8.56 18.50
CA ASN A 85 5.70 -8.61 18.99
C ASN A 85 6.50 -7.31 18.77
N ARG A 86 5.93 -6.32 18.06
CA ARG A 86 6.55 -5.05 17.66
C ARG A 86 7.90 -5.17 16.95
N GLN A 87 8.23 -6.34 16.43
CA GLN A 87 9.41 -6.59 15.60
C GLN A 87 9.07 -6.63 14.12
N HIS A 88 7.81 -6.95 13.78
CA HIS A 88 7.29 -6.98 12.42
C HIS A 88 6.15 -5.97 12.22
N TYR A 89 5.86 -5.67 10.95
CA TYR A 89 4.79 -4.79 10.53
C TYR A 89 3.94 -5.44 9.44
N ASN A 90 2.71 -4.95 9.27
CA ASN A 90 1.88 -5.18 8.10
C ASN A 90 1.59 -3.84 7.41
N CYS A 91 1.42 -3.89 6.09
CA CYS A 91 0.91 -2.78 5.32
C CYS A 91 -0.55 -3.00 4.96
N GLU A 92 -1.39 -2.03 5.27
CA GLU A 92 -2.74 -1.90 4.74
C GLU A 92 -2.68 -0.99 3.52
N CYS A 93 -2.79 -1.58 2.34
CA CYS A 93 -2.66 -0.84 1.09
C CYS A 93 -3.91 -0.01 0.80
N LYS A 94 -3.68 1.19 0.25
CA LYS A 94 -4.76 1.97 -0.35
C LYS A 94 -5.32 1.20 -1.55
N LYS A 95 -6.61 1.42 -1.82
CA LYS A 95 -7.32 0.77 -2.93
C LYS A 95 -6.55 0.97 -4.24
N GLY A 96 -6.30 -0.13 -4.95
CA GLY A 96 -5.53 -0.19 -6.19
C GLY A 96 -4.03 -0.45 -6.04
N PHE A 97 -3.48 -0.51 -4.83
CA PHE A 97 -2.09 -0.91 -4.59
C PHE A 97 -2.03 -2.25 -3.87
N GLU A 98 -1.03 -3.05 -4.20
CA GLU A 98 -0.84 -4.41 -3.68
C GLU A 98 0.63 -4.68 -3.32
N GLY A 99 0.91 -5.91 -2.88
CA GLY A 99 2.24 -6.35 -2.43
C GLY A 99 2.47 -6.14 -0.93
N GLU A 100 3.53 -6.75 -0.41
CA GLU A 100 3.91 -6.70 1.01
C GLU A 100 4.16 -5.27 1.49
N HIS A 101 4.60 -4.39 0.59
CA HIS A 101 4.96 -3.00 0.89
C HIS A 101 4.08 -1.99 0.16
N CYS A 102 2.95 -2.40 -0.42
CA CYS A 102 2.09 -1.55 -1.25
C CYS A 102 2.84 -0.87 -2.40
N ASP A 103 3.92 -1.50 -2.87
CA ASP A 103 4.82 -1.03 -3.91
C ASP A 103 4.42 -1.52 -5.31
N GLN A 104 3.48 -2.46 -5.37
CA GLN A 104 2.86 -2.88 -6.62
C GLN A 104 1.73 -1.89 -6.92
N ALA A 105 1.98 -1.04 -7.91
CA ALA A 105 0.98 -0.14 -8.48
C ALA A 105 -0.12 -0.97 -9.18
N PRO A 106 -1.32 -0.42 -9.36
CA PRO A 106 -2.25 -1.03 -10.30
C PRO A 106 -1.56 -0.98 -11.65
N ASP A 107 -1.38 -2.14 -12.26
CA ASP A 107 -0.82 -2.28 -13.60
C ASP A 107 -1.77 -1.71 -14.69
N ILE A 108 -2.69 -0.81 -14.31
CA ILE A 108 -3.65 -0.12 -15.17
C ILE A 108 -3.86 1.35 -14.76
N ARG A 109 -4.27 2.20 -15.71
CA ARG A 109 -4.61 3.62 -15.48
C ARG A 109 -5.73 4.09 -16.42
N LEU A 110 -6.33 5.23 -16.08
CA LEU A 110 -7.29 5.94 -16.94
C LEU A 110 -6.65 7.22 -17.49
N VAL A 111 -6.72 7.42 -18.81
CA VAL A 111 -6.13 8.56 -19.53
C VAL A 111 -7.19 9.27 -20.37
N GLY A 112 -7.05 10.57 -20.62
CA GLY A 112 -7.95 11.30 -21.53
C GLY A 112 -9.15 11.97 -20.88
N SER A 113 -9.21 12.01 -19.54
CA SER A 113 -10.15 12.87 -18.79
C SER A 113 -9.45 13.54 -17.60
N SER A 114 -9.95 14.71 -17.19
CA SER A 114 -9.59 15.34 -15.91
C SER A 114 -10.32 14.72 -14.72
N ASN A 115 -11.37 13.94 -14.96
CA ASN A 115 -12.10 13.23 -13.94
C ASN A 115 -11.44 11.86 -13.67
N LYS A 116 -10.99 11.63 -12.43
CA LYS A 116 -10.27 10.41 -12.04
C LYS A 116 -11.08 9.11 -12.15
N TYR A 117 -12.41 9.20 -12.32
CA TYR A 117 -13.29 8.03 -12.45
C TYR A 117 -13.49 7.59 -13.89
N GLU A 118 -12.90 8.26 -14.88
CA GLU A 118 -13.13 7.94 -16.28
C GLU A 118 -11.89 8.18 -17.16
N GLY A 119 -11.81 7.44 -18.26
CA GLY A 119 -10.73 7.56 -19.24
C GLY A 119 -10.57 6.32 -20.10
N ARG A 120 -9.71 6.43 -21.11
CA ARG A 120 -9.14 5.30 -21.86
C ARG A 120 -8.37 4.41 -20.89
N LEU A 121 -8.67 3.11 -20.93
CA LEU A 121 -8.02 2.11 -20.12
C LEU A 121 -6.66 1.74 -20.73
N GLU A 122 -5.60 1.95 -19.96
CA GLU A 122 -4.25 1.55 -20.34
C GLU A 122 -3.68 0.57 -19.32
N VAL A 123 -2.88 -0.38 -19.79
CA VAL A 123 -2.26 -1.46 -19.04
C VAL A 123 -0.74 -1.32 -19.11
N TYR A 124 -0.05 -1.56 -18.02
CA TYR A 124 1.41 -1.62 -17.96
C TYR A 124 1.88 -3.07 -18.09
N HIS A 125 2.67 -3.35 -19.12
CA HIS A 125 3.22 -4.68 -19.38
C HIS A 125 4.60 -4.57 -20.02
N ASN A 126 5.55 -5.43 -19.59
CA ASN A 126 6.93 -5.46 -20.10
C ASN A 126 7.61 -4.08 -20.20
N GLY A 127 7.43 -3.23 -19.19
CA GLY A 127 8.08 -1.92 -19.11
C GLY A 127 7.41 -0.80 -19.92
N HIS A 128 6.28 -1.07 -20.57
CA HIS A 128 5.61 -0.11 -21.44
C HIS A 128 4.10 -0.06 -21.17
N TRP A 129 3.53 1.14 -21.35
CA TRP A 129 2.08 1.31 -21.38
C TRP A 129 1.52 0.91 -22.75
N GLY A 130 0.32 0.35 -22.74
CA GLY A 130 -0.46 0.06 -23.95
C GLY A 130 -1.95 0.01 -23.63
N THR A 131 -2.77 -0.01 -24.66
CA THR A 131 -4.23 0.08 -24.56
C THR A 131 -4.89 -1.30 -24.56
N VAL A 132 -6.23 -1.29 -24.44
CA VAL A 132 -7.09 -2.47 -24.46
C VAL A 132 -8.06 -2.34 -25.63
N CYS A 133 -8.19 -3.39 -26.46
CA CYS A 133 -9.14 -3.42 -27.58
C CYS A 133 -10.58 -3.71 -27.11
N ASP A 134 -11.57 -3.21 -27.86
CA ASP A 134 -13.01 -3.33 -27.59
C ASP A 134 -13.68 -4.57 -28.18
N ASP A 135 -12.94 -5.38 -28.94
CA ASP A 135 -13.42 -6.67 -29.44
C ASP A 135 -13.95 -7.53 -28.27
N TYR A 136 -15.17 -8.07 -28.46
CA TYR A 136 -15.98 -8.79 -27.47
C TYR A 136 -16.48 -8.00 -26.24
N TRP A 137 -16.14 -6.73 -26.11
CA TRP A 137 -16.53 -5.94 -24.94
C TRP A 137 -18.05 -5.70 -24.85
N ASP A 138 -18.71 -5.62 -26.00
CA ASP A 138 -20.17 -5.50 -26.13
C ASP A 138 -20.92 -6.76 -25.69
N GLN A 139 -20.32 -7.93 -25.87
CA GLN A 139 -20.86 -9.21 -25.43
C GLN A 139 -20.70 -9.43 -23.92
N ASN A 140 -19.67 -8.85 -23.32
CA ASN A 140 -19.42 -8.95 -21.88
C ASN A 140 -18.52 -7.82 -21.35
N SER A 141 -19.15 -6.86 -20.66
CA SER A 141 -18.46 -5.69 -20.08
C SER A 141 -17.81 -5.94 -18.71
N ASN A 142 -17.70 -7.19 -18.26
CA ASN A 142 -17.08 -7.53 -16.98
C ASN A 142 -15.60 -7.11 -16.90
N GLY A 143 -14.91 -6.97 -18.04
CA GLY A 143 -13.57 -6.37 -18.10
C GLY A 143 -13.50 -5.00 -17.44
N GLY A 144 -14.50 -4.15 -17.71
CA GLY A 144 -14.58 -2.83 -17.11
C GLY A 144 -14.90 -2.89 -15.62
N THR A 145 -15.71 -3.85 -15.18
CA THR A 145 -16.02 -4.05 -13.76
C THR A 145 -14.77 -4.44 -12.98
N VAL A 146 -13.99 -5.39 -13.51
CA VAL A 146 -12.72 -5.81 -12.93
C VAL A 146 -11.73 -4.64 -12.92
N ALA A 147 -11.56 -3.93 -14.03
CA ALA A 147 -10.67 -2.77 -14.12
C ALA A 147 -11.04 -1.65 -13.14
N CYS A 148 -12.31 -1.27 -13.06
CA CYS A 148 -12.77 -0.27 -12.10
C CYS A 148 -12.47 -0.70 -10.67
N ARG A 149 -12.73 -1.97 -10.32
CA ARG A 149 -12.42 -2.48 -8.97
C ARG A 149 -10.92 -2.49 -8.69
N GLN A 150 -10.11 -2.91 -9.67
CA GLN A 150 -8.64 -2.91 -9.61
C GLN A 150 -8.08 -1.48 -9.44
N LEU A 151 -8.69 -0.47 -10.05
CA LEU A 151 -8.34 0.95 -9.86
C LEU A 151 -8.80 1.54 -8.52
N GLY A 152 -9.62 0.79 -7.78
CA GLY A 152 -10.14 1.24 -6.51
C GLY A 152 -11.51 1.91 -6.57
N PHE A 153 -12.34 1.56 -7.55
CA PHE A 153 -13.72 2.04 -7.69
C PHE A 153 -14.74 0.94 -7.39
N SER A 154 -16.02 1.29 -7.32
CA SER A 154 -17.08 0.37 -6.89
C SER A 154 -17.48 -0.62 -7.99
N GLY A 155 -17.29 -0.25 -9.26
CA GLY A 155 -17.58 -1.06 -10.43
C GLY A 155 -17.67 -0.22 -11.70
N LEU A 156 -18.05 -0.84 -12.82
CA LEU A 156 -18.27 -0.16 -14.09
C LEU A 156 -19.62 0.56 -14.08
N GLN A 157 -19.62 1.82 -14.49
CA GLN A 157 -20.85 2.56 -14.81
C GLN A 157 -21.20 2.39 -16.30
N SER A 158 -20.22 2.62 -17.18
CA SER A 158 -20.34 2.44 -18.63
C SER A 158 -18.97 2.38 -19.29
N TYR A 159 -18.90 2.00 -20.55
CA TYR A 159 -17.69 2.07 -21.38
C TYR A 159 -17.96 2.89 -22.65
N ASP A 160 -16.90 3.38 -23.28
CA ASP A 160 -16.93 4.19 -24.50
C ASP A 160 -15.56 4.16 -25.19
N THR A 161 -15.51 3.92 -26.50
CA THR A 161 -14.27 3.70 -27.26
C THR A 161 -13.77 4.95 -27.99
N ASP A 162 -14.61 5.99 -28.10
CA ASP A 162 -14.28 7.23 -28.81
C ASP A 162 -14.11 8.43 -27.87
N LYS A 163 -14.77 8.42 -26.69
CA LYS A 163 -14.90 9.59 -25.81
C LYS A 163 -13.58 10.13 -25.27
N PHE A 164 -12.62 9.27 -24.95
CA PHE A 164 -11.39 9.64 -24.23
C PHE A 164 -10.17 9.79 -25.15
N GLY A 165 -10.42 9.73 -26.46
CA GLY A 165 -9.41 9.77 -27.50
C GLY A 165 -8.61 8.48 -27.60
N GLN A 166 -7.93 8.35 -28.74
CA GLN A 166 -7.13 7.19 -29.08
C GLN A 166 -5.78 7.19 -28.35
N GLY A 167 -5.28 6.00 -28.04
CA GLY A 167 -3.93 5.77 -27.54
C GLY A 167 -2.90 5.70 -28.67
N THR A 168 -1.69 5.31 -28.29
CA THR A 168 -0.56 5.15 -29.20
C THR A 168 0.33 4.01 -28.73
N GLY A 169 0.97 3.29 -29.65
CA GLY A 169 1.98 2.29 -29.33
C GLY A 169 1.39 0.89 -29.23
N PHE A 170 1.57 0.23 -28.08
CA PHE A 170 1.10 -1.14 -27.89
C PHE A 170 -0.40 -1.17 -27.61
N ILE A 171 -1.07 -2.18 -28.16
CA ILE A 171 -2.38 -2.67 -27.70
C ILE A 171 -2.06 -3.98 -26.98
N TRP A 172 -2.17 -4.00 -25.65
CA TRP A 172 -1.68 -5.14 -24.85
C TRP A 172 -2.68 -6.27 -24.76
N LEU A 173 -3.95 -5.92 -24.59
CA LEU A 173 -5.02 -6.86 -24.33
C LEU A 173 -6.10 -6.73 -25.40
N ASP A 174 -6.58 -7.88 -25.83
CA ASP A 174 -7.65 -8.06 -26.80
C ASP A 174 -8.55 -9.20 -26.35
N ASP A 175 -9.80 -9.26 -26.83
CA ASP A 175 -10.74 -10.36 -26.56
C ASP A 175 -10.93 -10.64 -25.05
N ILE A 176 -11.06 -9.58 -24.23
CA ILE A 176 -11.14 -9.71 -22.76
C ILE A 176 -12.47 -10.34 -22.35
N ARG A 177 -12.42 -11.51 -21.72
CA ARG A 177 -13.60 -12.33 -21.36
C ARG A 177 -13.66 -12.61 -19.87
N CYS A 178 -13.66 -11.56 -19.06
CA CYS A 178 -13.78 -11.69 -17.60
C CYS A 178 -15.12 -12.32 -17.16
N THR A 179 -15.07 -13.09 -16.09
CA THR A 179 -16.24 -13.53 -15.33
C THR A 179 -16.81 -12.44 -14.42
N GLY A 180 -16.01 -11.41 -14.12
CA GLY A 180 -16.35 -10.27 -13.25
C GLY A 180 -15.85 -10.44 -11.81
N THR A 181 -15.25 -11.59 -11.49
CA THR A 181 -14.76 -11.92 -10.15
C THR A 181 -13.25 -11.78 -10.01
N GLU A 182 -12.54 -11.67 -11.13
CA GLU A 182 -11.09 -11.53 -11.20
C GLU A 182 -10.60 -10.28 -10.43
N GLN A 183 -9.45 -10.39 -9.79
CA GLN A 183 -8.87 -9.26 -9.05
C GLN A 183 -8.23 -8.25 -9.99
N ARG A 184 -7.66 -8.73 -11.11
CA ARG A 184 -6.99 -7.90 -12.11
C ARG A 184 -7.50 -8.22 -13.50
N ILE A 185 -7.53 -7.22 -14.38
CA ILE A 185 -7.97 -7.42 -15.77
C ILE A 185 -7.03 -8.37 -16.53
N GLN A 186 -5.74 -8.40 -16.14
CA GLN A 186 -4.73 -9.31 -16.68
C GLN A 186 -4.97 -10.78 -16.32
N ASP A 187 -5.81 -11.07 -15.31
CA ASP A 187 -6.13 -12.44 -14.91
C ASP A 187 -7.35 -13.00 -15.67
N CYS A 188 -8.06 -12.15 -16.40
CA CYS A 188 -9.15 -12.58 -17.26
C CYS A 188 -8.62 -13.36 -18.46
N PRO A 189 -9.39 -14.31 -19.03
CA PRO A 189 -9.09 -14.84 -20.35
C PRO A 189 -9.02 -13.70 -21.38
N HIS A 190 -7.93 -13.61 -22.13
CA HIS A 190 -7.67 -12.57 -23.13
C HIS A 190 -6.66 -13.06 -24.18
N ILE A 191 -6.55 -12.32 -25.28
CA ILE A 191 -5.49 -12.45 -26.28
C ILE A 191 -4.43 -11.38 -25.99
N ILE A 192 -3.16 -11.78 -26.05
CA ILE A 192 -2.03 -10.86 -26.02
C ILE A 192 -1.64 -10.59 -27.48
N ILE A 193 -1.50 -9.32 -27.86
CA ILE A 193 -1.03 -8.91 -29.20
C ILE A 193 0.41 -8.37 -29.09
N PRO A 194 1.45 -9.22 -29.23
CA PRO A 194 2.82 -8.72 -29.29
C PRO A 194 3.04 -7.92 -30.58
N GLY A 195 3.32 -6.61 -30.44
CA GLY A 195 3.75 -5.77 -31.56
C GLY A 195 2.63 -5.20 -32.45
N GLY A 196 1.36 -5.24 -32.02
CA GLY A 196 0.26 -4.53 -32.69
C GLY A 196 -0.13 -5.09 -34.07
N VAL A 197 0.22 -6.33 -34.38
CA VAL A 197 -0.20 -7.01 -35.61
C VAL A 197 -1.23 -8.10 -35.26
N GLY A 198 -2.44 -7.64 -35.02
CA GLY A 198 -3.68 -8.38 -34.77
C GLY A 198 -4.83 -7.40 -34.96
N HIS A 199 -6.05 -7.87 -35.20
CA HIS A 199 -7.19 -7.15 -35.81
C HIS A 199 -7.60 -5.77 -35.25
N CYS A 200 -7.02 -5.34 -34.13
CA CYS A 200 -7.34 -4.07 -33.48
C CYS A 200 -6.43 -2.91 -33.90
N SER A 201 -7.01 -1.73 -33.85
CA SER A 201 -6.39 -0.42 -34.06
C SER A 201 -6.75 0.51 -32.90
N HIS A 202 -6.08 1.66 -32.78
CA HIS A 202 -6.36 2.58 -31.68
C HIS A 202 -7.74 3.26 -31.75
N SER A 203 -8.51 3.10 -32.83
CA SER A 203 -9.93 3.49 -32.84
C SER A 203 -10.82 2.53 -32.05
N GLU A 204 -10.27 1.39 -31.62
CA GLU A 204 -10.95 0.35 -30.84
C GLU A 204 -10.47 0.37 -29.37
N ASP A 205 -9.76 1.43 -28.95
CA ASP A 205 -9.26 1.52 -27.57
C ASP A 205 -10.42 1.70 -26.58
N VAL A 206 -10.55 0.78 -25.63
CA VAL A 206 -11.59 0.83 -24.60
C VAL A 206 -11.36 1.98 -23.64
N GLY A 207 -12.37 2.81 -23.46
CA GLY A 207 -12.52 3.70 -22.31
C GLY A 207 -13.61 3.25 -21.36
N ILE A 208 -13.44 3.56 -20.08
CA ILE A 208 -14.39 3.20 -19.03
C ILE A 208 -14.75 4.40 -18.16
N ILE A 209 -15.95 4.36 -17.62
CA ILE A 209 -16.48 5.26 -16.59
C ILE A 209 -16.81 4.39 -15.39
N CYS A 210 -16.17 4.66 -14.26
CA CYS A 210 -16.30 3.90 -13.03
C CYS A 210 -17.24 4.60 -12.04
N ILE A 211 -17.89 3.80 -11.20
CA ILE A 211 -18.68 4.28 -10.07
C ILE A 211 -17.71 4.68 -8.95
N PRO A 212 -17.75 5.93 -8.44
CA PRO A 212 -16.88 6.41 -7.37
C PRO A 212 -16.74 5.48 -6.15
#